data_AF-A0A662EWL9-F1
#
_entry.id   AF-A0A662EWL9-F1
#
_cell.length_a   1.000
_cell.length_b   1.000
_cell.length_c   1.000
_cell.angle_alpha   90.00
_cell.angle_beta   90.00
_cell.angle_gamma   90.00
#
_symmetry.space_group_name_H-M   'P 1'
#
loop_
_entity.id
_entity.type
_entity.pdbx_description
1 polymer ?
#
loop_
_entity_poly.entity_id
_entity_poly.type
_entity_poly.pdbx_seq_one_letter_code
_entity_poly.pdbx_strand_id
1 'polypeptide(L)'
;LNALTGAGSWSVGEKIDPPPGSARQVLSEAEVFVPLADLIDIEAERERLNAELEKAEGELKKVEEALANEGFLSRAPAAVVEKEREKQAEFRGRIERLRANLASLGG
;
A
#
# COMPACT_ATOMS: atom_id res chain seq x y z
N LEU A 1 -1.78 25.44 -20.02
CA LEU A 1 -2.46 24.34 -19.28
C LEU A 1 -1.54 23.17 -18.93
N ASN A 2 -0.39 22.96 -19.60
CA ASN A 2 0.62 21.96 -19.18
C ASN A 2 1.23 22.16 -17.78
N ALA A 3 1.06 23.32 -17.15
CA ALA A 3 1.75 23.68 -15.92
C ALA A 3 1.04 23.24 -14.62
N LEU A 4 -0.17 22.67 -14.68
CA LEU A 4 -0.99 22.43 -13.48
C LEU A 4 -1.24 20.95 -13.15
N THR A 5 -0.92 20.00 -14.03
CA THR A 5 -1.32 18.59 -13.85
C THR A 5 -0.23 17.55 -14.08
N GLY A 6 0.93 17.91 -14.66
CA GLY A 6 1.95 16.91 -15.05
C GLY A 6 1.49 15.91 -16.12
N ALA A 7 0.30 16.08 -16.71
CA ALA A 7 -0.25 15.17 -17.69
C ALA A 7 0.41 15.37 -19.07
N GLY A 8 0.93 14.29 -19.66
CA GLY A 8 1.66 14.33 -20.93
C GLY A 8 0.77 14.59 -22.16
N SER A 9 -0.49 14.18 -22.15
CA SER A 9 -1.45 14.41 -23.24
C SER A 9 -2.90 14.50 -22.73
N TRP A 10 -3.78 15.18 -23.47
CA TRP A 10 -5.21 15.31 -23.15
C TRP A 10 -6.07 15.34 -24.41
N SER A 11 -7.32 14.89 -24.29
CA SER A 11 -8.34 14.91 -25.35
C SER A 11 -9.69 15.39 -24.81
N VAL A 12 -10.50 16.00 -25.68
CA VAL A 12 -11.86 16.50 -25.39
C VAL A 12 -12.78 16.09 -26.53
N GLY A 13 -13.98 15.62 -26.20
CA GLY A 13 -14.99 15.19 -27.17
C GLY A 13 -16.34 14.94 -26.50
N GLU A 14 -17.39 14.97 -27.31
CA GLU A 14 -18.79 14.83 -26.85
C GLU A 14 -19.11 13.40 -26.35
N LYS A 15 -18.36 12.42 -26.84
CA LYS A 15 -18.41 11.00 -26.44
C LYS A 15 -17.00 10.46 -26.44
N ILE A 16 -16.41 10.33 -25.26
CA ILE A 16 -15.10 9.70 -25.06
C ILE A 16 -15.31 8.42 -24.26
N ASP A 17 -14.86 7.31 -24.82
CA ASP A 17 -14.70 6.06 -24.06
C ASP A 17 -13.44 6.18 -23.19
N PRO A 18 -13.56 6.06 -21.86
CA PRO A 18 -12.40 6.19 -20.99
C PRO A 18 -11.46 4.99 -21.15
N PRO A 19 -10.13 5.20 -21.10
CA PRO A 19 -9.19 4.10 -20.98
C PRO A 19 -9.49 3.24 -19.74
N PRO A 20 -9.24 1.91 -19.79
CA PRO A 20 -9.40 1.03 -18.64
C PRO A 20 -8.64 1.55 -17.41
N GLY A 21 -9.24 1.43 -16.22
CA GLY A 21 -8.61 1.90 -14.97
C GLY A 21 -8.58 3.42 -14.79
N SER A 22 -9.35 4.19 -15.57
CA SER A 22 -9.46 5.63 -15.37
C SER A 22 -10.33 6.00 -14.16
N ALA A 23 -9.88 6.97 -13.37
CA ALA A 23 -10.77 7.67 -12.44
C ALA A 23 -11.74 8.55 -13.23
N ARG A 24 -13.02 8.60 -12.82
CA ARG A 24 -14.08 9.40 -13.45
C ARG A 24 -14.62 10.44 -12.48
N GLN A 25 -14.69 11.70 -12.91
CA GLN A 25 -15.41 12.77 -12.22
C GLN A 25 -16.50 13.31 -13.14
N VAL A 26 -17.75 13.31 -12.65
CA VAL A 26 -18.89 13.90 -13.35
C VAL A 26 -19.09 15.32 -12.82
N LEU A 27 -19.16 16.27 -13.75
CA LEU A 27 -19.48 17.68 -13.50
C LEU A 27 -20.82 18.00 -14.17
N SER A 28 -21.38 19.18 -13.87
CA SER A 28 -22.67 19.60 -14.42
C SER A 28 -22.70 19.66 -15.95
N GLU A 29 -21.56 19.91 -16.60
CA GLU A 29 -21.44 20.14 -18.04
C GLU A 29 -20.41 19.24 -18.73
N ALA A 30 -19.69 18.40 -17.99
CA ALA A 30 -18.60 17.60 -18.53
C ALA A 30 -18.32 16.35 -17.69
N GLU A 31 -17.62 15.40 -18.28
CA GLU A 31 -17.00 14.28 -17.57
C GLU A 31 -15.49 14.33 -17.77
N VAL A 32 -14.76 14.11 -16.68
CA VAL A 32 -13.30 14.10 -16.68
C VAL A 32 -12.83 12.69 -16.36
N PHE A 33 -11.93 12.18 -17.20
CA PHE A 33 -11.29 10.89 -17.01
C PHE A 33 -9.78 11.08 -16.83
N VAL A 34 -9.22 10.43 -15.80
CA VAL A 34 -7.78 10.42 -15.56
C VAL A 34 -7.30 8.97 -15.65
N PRO A 35 -6.59 8.59 -16.72
CA PRO A 35 -5.98 7.26 -16.82
C PRO A 35 -4.93 7.11 -15.71
N LEU A 36 -5.20 6.26 -14.73
CA LEU A 36 -4.28 6.06 -13.60
C LEU A 36 -3.10 5.15 -13.96
N ALA A 37 -3.26 4.32 -14.98
CA ALA A 37 -2.24 3.38 -15.47
C ALA A 37 -0.97 4.09 -15.99
N ASP A 38 -1.08 5.33 -16.49
CA ASP A 38 0.08 6.12 -16.95
C ASP A 38 0.72 6.97 -15.84
N LEU A 39 0.08 7.08 -14.66
CA LEU A 39 0.54 7.89 -13.54
C LEU A 39 1.37 7.11 -12.52
N ILE A 40 1.18 5.78 -12.44
CA ILE A 40 1.93 4.88 -11.57
C ILE A 40 2.25 3.62 -12.37
N ASP A 41 3.54 3.28 -12.46
CA ASP A 41 3.98 1.96 -12.92
C ASP A 41 3.51 0.93 -11.88
N ILE A 42 2.41 0.25 -12.20
CA ILE A 42 1.74 -0.71 -11.32
C ILE A 42 2.65 -1.90 -10.99
N GLU A 43 3.52 -2.30 -11.92
CA GLU A 43 4.48 -3.38 -11.68
C GLU A 43 5.54 -2.92 -10.70
N ALA A 44 6.13 -1.74 -10.92
CA ALA A 44 7.11 -1.17 -9.99
C ALA A 44 6.53 -0.91 -8.59
N GLU A 45 5.29 -0.42 -8.51
CA GLU A 45 4.62 -0.19 -7.23
C GLU A 45 4.30 -1.52 -6.51
N ARG A 46 3.88 -2.53 -7.26
CA ARG A 46 3.66 -3.88 -6.72
C ARG A 46 4.95 -4.48 -6.20
N GLU A 47 6.06 -4.34 -6.93
CA GLU A 47 7.39 -4.78 -6.48
C GLU A 47 7.81 -4.06 -5.20
N ARG A 48 7.66 -2.73 -5.13
CA ARG A 48 7.95 -1.94 -3.93
C ARG A 48 7.16 -2.43 -2.72
N LEU A 49 5.84 -2.59 -2.88
CA LEU A 49 4.96 -3.03 -1.79
C LEU A 49 5.25 -4.48 -1.36
N ASN A 50 5.56 -5.38 -2.29
CA ASN A 50 5.99 -6.74 -1.96
C ASN A 50 7.31 -6.75 -1.18
N ALA A 51 8.29 -5.93 -1.57
CA ALA A 51 9.55 -5.81 -0.85
C ALA A 51 9.37 -5.24 0.57
N GLU A 52 8.43 -4.30 0.76
CA GLU A 52 8.06 -3.81 2.09
C GLU A 52 7.32 -4.86 2.92
N LEU A 53 6.44 -5.66 2.29
CA LEU A 53 5.72 -6.74 2.93
C LEU A 53 6.69 -7.81 3.43
N GLU A 54 7.62 -8.26 2.60
CA GLU A 54 8.63 -9.26 2.97
C GLU A 54 9.48 -8.81 4.16
N LYS A 55 9.91 -7.53 4.16
CA LYS A 55 10.64 -6.95 5.29
C LYS A 55 9.82 -6.96 6.57
N ALA A 56 8.56 -6.50 6.51
CA ALA A 56 7.68 -6.47 7.68
C ALA A 56 7.36 -7.87 8.21
N GLU A 57 7.16 -8.85 7.33
CA GLU A 57 6.97 -10.26 7.70
C GLU A 57 8.23 -10.85 8.36
N GLY A 58 9.41 -10.52 7.84
CA GLY A 58 10.69 -10.92 8.44
C GLY A 58 10.92 -10.30 9.82
N GLU A 59 10.52 -9.04 10.03
CA GLU A 59 10.58 -8.39 11.35
C GLU A 59 9.57 -8.99 12.32
N LEU A 60 8.32 -9.22 11.90
CA LEU A 60 7.30 -9.88 12.70
C LEU A 60 7.78 -11.24 13.17
N LYS A 61 8.34 -12.06 12.28
CA LYS A 61 8.83 -13.40 12.60
C LYS A 61 9.85 -13.36 13.75
N LYS A 62 10.80 -12.42 13.73
CA LYS A 62 11.80 -12.29 14.81
C LYS A 62 11.17 -11.94 16.15
N VAL A 63 10.18 -11.05 16.15
CA VAL A 63 9.43 -10.68 17.36
C VAL A 63 8.63 -11.88 17.88
N GLU A 64 7.99 -12.63 16.99
CA GLU A 64 7.23 -13.84 17.35
C GLU A 64 8.13 -14.93 17.93
N GLU A 65 9.32 -15.14 17.35
CA GLU A 65 10.33 -16.07 17.87
C GLU A 65 10.80 -15.65 19.28
N ALA A 66 11.02 -14.35 19.50
CA ALA A 66 11.39 -13.84 20.82
C ALA A 66 10.28 -14.06 21.85
N LEU A 67 9.03 -13.76 21.48
CA LEU A 67 7.86 -13.93 22.35
C LEU A 67 7.45 -15.39 22.58
N ALA A 68 7.84 -16.31 21.69
CA ALA A 68 7.63 -17.75 21.87
C ALA A 68 8.71 -18.41 22.75
N ASN A 69 9.85 -17.75 22.95
CA ASN A 69 10.95 -18.28 23.74
C ASN A 69 10.69 -18.11 25.24
N GLU A 70 10.35 -19.21 25.93
CA GLU A 70 10.12 -19.23 27.38
C GLU A 70 11.32 -18.70 28.19
N GLY A 71 12.54 -18.89 27.69
CA GLY A 71 13.75 -18.35 28.32
C GLY A 71 13.85 -16.83 28.23
N PHE A 72 13.32 -16.22 27.16
CA PHE A 72 13.18 -14.77 27.04
C PHE A 72 12.07 -14.28 27.97
N LEU A 73 10.89 -14.91 27.94
CA LEU A 73 9.74 -14.52 28.77
C LEU A 73 10.02 -14.57 30.28
N SER A 74 10.82 -15.54 30.71
CA SER A 74 11.16 -15.73 32.14
C SER A 74 12.27 -14.80 32.64
N ARG A 75 13.11 -14.26 31.75
CA ARG A 75 14.29 -13.46 32.12
C ARG A 75 14.17 -11.99 31.75
N ALA A 76 13.38 -11.66 30.73
CA ALA A 76 13.20 -10.30 30.28
C ALA A 76 12.31 -9.52 31.26
N PRO A 77 12.62 -8.25 31.55
CA PRO A 77 11.71 -7.39 32.31
C PRO A 77 10.35 -7.29 31.62
N ALA A 78 9.27 -7.17 32.41
CA ALA A 78 7.92 -7.05 31.87
C ALA A 78 7.77 -5.93 30.83
N ALA A 79 8.40 -4.77 31.06
CA ALA A 79 8.39 -3.65 30.11
C ALA A 79 9.02 -4.00 28.74
N VAL A 80 10.02 -4.90 28.71
CA VAL A 80 10.63 -5.37 27.45
C VAL A 80 9.69 -6.32 26.74
N VAL A 81 9.06 -7.26 27.46
CA VAL A 81 8.08 -8.19 26.89
C VAL A 81 6.88 -7.44 26.32
N GLU A 82 6.33 -6.45 27.04
CA GLU A 82 5.21 -5.64 26.55
C GLU A 82 5.60 -4.83 25.31
N LYS A 83 6.80 -4.25 25.27
CA LYS A 83 7.29 -3.57 24.07
C LYS A 83 7.40 -4.50 22.86
N GLU A 84 7.82 -5.74 23.05
CA GLU A 84 7.83 -6.73 21.96
C GLU A 84 6.40 -7.11 21.52
N ARG A 85 5.44 -7.21 22.44
CA ARG A 85 4.02 -7.43 22.09
C ARG A 85 3.42 -6.25 21.31
N GLU A 86 3.75 -5.01 21.70
CA GLU A 86 3.34 -3.81 20.97
C GLU A 86 3.90 -3.82 19.54
N LYS A 87 5.20 -4.11 19.38
CA LYS A 87 5.81 -4.27 18.05
C LYS A 87 5.15 -5.37 17.23
N GLN A 88 4.82 -6.51 17.84
CA GLN A 88 4.10 -7.59 17.16
C GLN A 88 2.78 -7.10 16.59
N ALA A 89 1.99 -6.36 17.38
CA ALA A 89 0.72 -5.79 16.94
C ALA A 89 0.90 -4.76 15.81
N GLU A 90 1.92 -3.89 15.93
CA GLU A 90 2.25 -2.89 14.91
C GLU A 90 2.60 -3.55 13.57
N PHE A 91 3.49 -4.55 13.59
CA PHE A 91 3.89 -5.25 12.37
C PHE A 91 2.73 -6.01 11.73
N ARG A 92 1.87 -6.66 12.53
CA ARG A 92 0.65 -7.31 12.01
C ARG A 92 -0.26 -6.31 11.31
N GLY A 93 -0.53 -5.17 11.95
CA GLY A 93 -1.35 -4.12 11.35
C GLY A 93 -0.71 -3.53 10.08
N ARG A 94 0.62 -3.40 10.04
CA ARG A 94 1.35 -2.96 8.84
C ARG A 94 1.22 -3.97 7.69
N ILE A 95 1.41 -5.25 7.97
CA ILE A 95 1.28 -6.35 7.00
C ILE A 95 -0.13 -6.39 6.42
N GLU A 96 -1.16 -6.25 7.25
CA GLU A 96 -2.56 -6.19 6.80
C GLU A 96 -2.80 -5.04 5.82
N ARG A 97 -2.31 -3.84 6.15
CA ARG A 97 -2.40 -2.66 5.26
C ARG A 97 -1.65 -2.86 3.94
N LEU A 98 -0.44 -3.43 3.98
CA LEU A 98 0.34 -3.71 2.78
C LEU A 98 -0.35 -4.73 1.87
N ARG A 99 -0.92 -5.79 2.43
CA ARG A 99 -1.70 -6.79 1.69
C ARG A 99 -2.97 -6.20 1.09
N ALA A 100 -3.68 -5.35 1.83
CA ALA A 100 -4.86 -4.66 1.32
C ALA A 100 -4.52 -3.73 0.13
N ASN A 101 -3.42 -2.98 0.24
CA ASN A 101 -2.94 -2.13 -0.85
C ASN A 101 -2.57 -2.97 -2.09
N LEU A 102 -1.79 -4.04 -1.92
CA LEU A 102 -1.45 -4.96 -3.01
C LEU A 102 -2.70 -5.54 -3.70
N ALA A 103 -3.73 -5.91 -2.93
CA ALA A 103 -4.99 -6.41 -3.49
C ALA A 103 -5.73 -5.35 -4.31
N SER A 104 -5.68 -4.08 -3.88
CA SER A 104 -6.31 -2.97 -4.63
C SER A 104 -5.62 -2.63 -5.95
N LEU A 105 -4.36 -3.03 -6.13
CA LEU A 105 -3.60 -2.85 -7.38
C LEU A 105 -3.84 -3.98 -8.40
N GLY A 106 -4.72 -4.94 -8.09
CA GLY A 106 -5.07 -6.07 -8.96
C GLY A 106 -6.49 -6.01 -9.53
N GLY A 107 -7.21 -4.91 -9.33
CA GLY A 107 -8.60 -4.68 -9.77
C GLY A 107 -8.72 -3.66 -10.89
#